data_AF-A0A3S0E754-F1
#
_entry.id   AF-A0A3S0E754-F1
#
_cell.length_a   1.000
_cell.length_b   1.000
_cell.length_c   1.000
_cell.angle_alpha   90.00
_cell.angle_beta   90.00
_cell.angle_gamma   90.00
#
_symmetry.space_group_name_H-M   'P 1'
#
loop_
_entity.id
_entity.type
_entity.pdbx_description
1 polymer ?
#
loop_
_entity_poly.entity_id
_entity_poly.type
_entity_poly.pdbx_seq_one_letter_code
_entity_poly.pdbx_strand_id
1 'polypeptide(L)'
;MSETILQEAQRLVHGDRQGDYGHPYDDYTRTGRMWGAILDGWLRQQPGFAHIPPVPDVDPCVGTLLMAAVKISRQVNRPKRDNMTDLAGYAECTQMCVERAAELEARDG
;
A
#
# COMPACT_ATOMS: atom_id res chain seq x y z
N MET A 1 -28.83 -6.49 -11.84
CA MET A 1 -27.80 -7.29 -11.15
C MET A 1 -27.06 -6.36 -10.20
N SER A 2 -26.67 -6.81 -9.01
CA SER A 2 -25.87 -6.01 -8.08
C SER A 2 -24.39 -5.98 -8.50
N GLU A 3 -23.71 -4.85 -8.30
CA GLU A 3 -22.28 -4.67 -8.57
C GLU A 3 -21.42 -5.71 -7.81
N THR A 4 -20.49 -6.36 -8.52
CA THR A 4 -19.54 -7.30 -7.89
C THR A 4 -18.46 -6.55 -7.10
N ILE A 5 -17.76 -7.24 -6.20
CA ILE A 5 -16.67 -6.62 -5.42
C ILE A 5 -15.53 -6.11 -6.31
N LEU A 6 -15.29 -6.76 -7.45
CA LEU A 6 -14.23 -6.39 -8.39
C LEU A 6 -14.62 -5.13 -9.19
N GLN A 7 -15.88 -5.06 -9.63
CA GLN A 7 -16.41 -3.87 -10.31
C GLN A 7 -16.38 -2.65 -9.38
N GLU A 8 -16.77 -2.84 -8.12
CA GLU A 8 -16.70 -1.77 -7.12
C GLU A 8 -15.26 -1.36 -6.84
N ALA A 9 -14.33 -2.31 -6.64
CA ALA A 9 -12.92 -2.01 -6.43
C ALA A 9 -12.33 -1.22 -7.60
N GLN A 10 -12.59 -1.64 -8.84
CA GLN A 10 -12.16 -0.93 -10.04
C GLN A 10 -12.72 0.51 -10.06
N ARG A 11 -14.00 0.68 -9.77
CA ARG A 11 -14.63 2.01 -9.69
C ARG A 11 -14.04 2.87 -8.57
N LEU A 12 -13.66 2.29 -7.44
CA LEU A 12 -13.07 3.02 -6.31
C LEU A 12 -11.61 3.42 -6.56
N VAL A 13 -10.82 2.54 -7.19
CA VAL A 13 -9.40 2.78 -7.47
C VAL A 13 -9.20 3.71 -8.66
N HIS A 14 -10.05 3.64 -9.68
CA HIS A 14 -9.94 4.42 -10.92
C HIS A 14 -10.93 5.59 -11.02
N GLY A 15 -11.87 5.70 -10.08
CA GLY A 15 -12.88 6.77 -10.05
C GLY A 15 -12.35 8.07 -9.43
N ASP A 16 -13.27 8.98 -9.12
CA ASP A 16 -13.00 10.37 -8.69
C ASP A 16 -11.98 10.52 -7.55
N ARG A 17 -11.79 9.47 -6.72
CA ARG A 17 -10.81 9.46 -5.62
C ARG A 17 -9.34 9.51 -6.08
N GLN A 18 -9.02 9.15 -7.32
CA GLN A 18 -7.66 9.34 -7.88
C GLN A 18 -7.26 10.81 -7.91
N GLY A 19 -8.21 11.72 -8.14
CA GLY A 19 -7.95 13.16 -8.17
C GLY A 19 -7.50 13.72 -6.82
N ASP A 20 -7.92 13.11 -5.71
CA ASP A 20 -7.67 13.60 -4.35
C ASP A 20 -6.37 13.05 -3.74
N TYR A 21 -5.99 11.80 -4.04
CA TYR A 21 -4.79 11.14 -3.46
C TYR A 21 -3.56 11.16 -4.39
N GLY A 22 -3.76 11.33 -5.69
CA GLY A 22 -2.72 11.10 -6.70
C GLY A 22 -2.43 9.61 -6.92
N HIS A 23 -1.47 9.31 -7.80
CA HIS A 23 -1.13 7.94 -8.15
C HIS A 23 -0.63 7.16 -6.92
N PRO A 24 -1.07 5.89 -6.68
CA PRO A 24 -0.67 5.11 -5.50
C PRO A 24 0.83 5.05 -5.26
N TYR A 25 1.62 4.92 -6.33
CA TYR A 25 3.08 4.96 -6.26
C TYR A 25 3.60 6.22 -5.57
N ASP A 26 3.11 7.40 -5.95
CA ASP A 26 3.58 8.68 -5.40
C ASP A 26 3.14 8.85 -3.94
N ASP A 27 1.92 8.42 -3.61
CA ASP A 27 1.39 8.48 -2.26
C ASP A 27 2.12 7.55 -1.30
N TYR A 28 2.31 6.30 -1.72
CA TYR A 28 3.03 5.32 -0.93
C TYR A 28 4.55 5.55 -0.92
N THR A 29 5.12 6.31 -1.87
CA THR A 29 6.51 6.79 -1.77
C THR A 29 6.68 7.74 -0.58
N ARG A 30 5.76 8.71 -0.42
CA ARG A 30 5.80 9.63 0.73
C ARG A 30 5.50 8.90 2.03
N THR A 31 4.48 8.05 2.02
CA THR A 31 4.11 7.25 3.20
C THR A 31 5.22 6.30 3.62
N GLY A 32 5.88 5.65 2.66
CA GLY A 32 6.95 4.70 2.90
C GLY A 32 8.19 5.31 3.54
N ARG A 33 8.54 6.55 3.15
CA ARG A 33 9.57 7.36 3.83
C ARG A 33 9.23 7.60 5.30
N MET A 34 8.00 8.02 5.58
CA MET A 34 7.54 8.27 6.94
C MET A 34 7.54 6.98 7.77
N TRP A 35 7.10 5.86 7.19
CA TRP A 35 7.13 4.56 7.86
C TRP A 35 8.54 4.09 8.16
N GLY A 36 9.49 4.23 7.24
CA GLY A 36 10.90 3.90 7.48
C GLY A 36 11.45 4.64 8.69
N ALA A 37 11.23 5.96 8.76
CA ALA A 37 11.67 6.78 9.90
C ALA A 37 11.01 6.39 11.23
N ILE A 38 9.69 6.12 11.23
CA ILE A 38 8.97 5.67 12.42
C ILE A 38 9.52 4.31 12.91
N LEU A 39 9.71 3.37 11.99
CA LEU A 39 10.23 2.03 12.29
C LEU A 39 11.66 2.09 12.81
N ASP A 40 12.53 2.91 12.21
CA ASP A 40 13.90 3.12 12.68
C ASP A 40 13.93 3.62 14.12
N GLY A 41 13.18 4.69 14.41
CA GLY A 41 13.11 5.29 15.74
C GLY A 41 12.55 4.35 16.80
N TRP A 42 11.54 3.55 16.45
CA TRP A 42 10.95 2.56 17.35
C TRP A 42 11.87 1.35 17.59
N LEU A 43 12.48 0.81 16.53
CA LEU A 43 13.36 -0.37 16.63
C LEU A 43 14.59 -0.07 17.48
N ARG A 44 15.22 1.09 17.33
CA ARG A 44 16.39 1.46 18.14
C ARG A 44 16.14 1.51 19.65
N GLN A 45 14.88 1.67 20.06
CA GLN A 45 14.47 1.64 21.46
C GLN A 45 14.23 0.21 21.99
N GLN A 46 14.21 -0.80 21.12
CA GLN A 46 14.00 -2.19 21.51
C GLN A 46 15.30 -2.86 21.95
N PRO A 47 15.27 -3.71 23.00
CA PRO A 47 16.43 -4.49 23.42
C PRO A 47 17.03 -5.31 22.27
N GLY A 48 18.34 -5.16 22.03
CA GLY A 48 19.05 -5.86 20.96
C GLY A 48 19.03 -5.17 19.59
N PHE A 49 18.35 -4.03 19.44
CA PHE A 49 18.21 -3.33 18.15
C PHE A 49 18.88 -1.95 18.11
N ALA A 50 19.52 -1.48 19.19
CA ALA A 50 20.12 -0.15 19.25
C ALA A 50 21.15 0.15 18.14
N HIS A 51 21.87 -0.88 17.66
CA HIS A 51 22.97 -0.75 16.69
C HIS A 51 22.65 -1.36 15.32
N ILE A 52 21.38 -1.55 14.98
CA ILE A 52 21.01 -2.01 13.62
C ILE A 52 21.33 -0.93 12.58
N PRO A 53 21.60 -1.33 11.32
CA PRO A 53 21.60 -0.41 10.19
C PRO A 53 20.30 0.39 10.11
N PRO A 54 20.33 1.62 9.55
CA PRO A 54 19.12 2.40 9.34
C PRO A 54 18.05 1.62 8.59
N VAL A 55 16.81 1.69 9.07
CA VAL A 55 15.68 1.13 8.33
C VAL A 55 15.50 1.96 7.06
N PRO A 56 15.50 1.33 5.86
CA PRO A 56 15.29 2.07 4.62
C PRO A 56 13.84 2.55 4.50
N ASP A 57 13.61 3.44 3.55
CA ASP A 57 12.26 3.78 3.10
C ASP A 57 11.49 2.51 2.72
N VAL A 58 10.23 2.42 3.11
CA VAL A 58 9.37 1.31 2.69
C VAL A 58 8.96 1.51 1.23
N ASP A 59 9.20 0.50 0.40
CA ASP A 59 8.81 0.50 -1.01
C ASP A 59 7.28 0.70 -1.19
N PRO A 60 6.82 1.48 -2.19
CA PRO A 60 5.40 1.71 -2.41
C PRO A 60 4.55 0.45 -2.59
N CYS A 61 5.07 -0.57 -3.30
CA CYS A 61 4.38 -1.85 -3.50
C CYS A 61 4.29 -2.63 -2.19
N VAL A 62 5.33 -2.57 -1.36
CA VAL A 62 5.29 -3.15 -0.01
C VAL A 62 4.23 -2.42 0.84
N GLY A 63 4.15 -1.10 0.73
CA GLY A 63 3.14 -0.30 1.41
C GLY A 63 1.71 -0.72 1.11
N THR A 64 1.37 -0.93 -0.17
CA THR A 64 0.03 -1.40 -0.58
C THR A 64 -0.25 -2.84 -0.13
N LEU A 65 0.75 -3.72 -0.15
CA LEU A 65 0.64 -5.10 0.35
C LEU A 65 0.40 -5.16 1.87
N LEU A 66 1.06 -4.30 2.64
CA LEU A 66 0.80 -4.18 4.09
C LEU A 66 -0.65 -3.77 4.37
N MET A 67 -1.22 -2.90 3.53
CA MET A 67 -2.63 -2.52 3.64
C MET A 67 -3.59 -3.63 3.20
N ALA A 68 -3.24 -4.42 2.20
CA ALA A 68 -3.99 -5.64 1.84
C ALA A 68 -4.03 -6.62 3.03
N ALA A 69 -2.92 -6.80 3.74
CA ALA A 69 -2.86 -7.64 4.94
C ALA A 69 -3.80 -7.15 6.05
N VAL A 70 -3.96 -5.83 6.23
CA VAL A 70 -4.95 -5.25 7.17
C VAL A 70 -6.37 -5.69 6.80
N LYS A 71 -6.71 -5.78 5.51
CA LYS A 71 -8.04 -6.22 5.07
C LYS A 71 -8.27 -7.71 5.32
N ILE A 72 -7.25 -8.54 5.10
CA ILE A 72 -7.28 -9.96 5.47
C ILE A 72 -7.51 -10.11 6.98
N SER A 73 -6.75 -9.39 7.80
CA SER A 73 -6.90 -9.41 9.26
C SER A 73 -8.30 -8.98 9.71
N ARG A 74 -8.84 -7.90 9.14
CA ARG A 74 -10.21 -7.43 9.42
C ARG A 74 -11.26 -8.45 9.01
N GLN A 75 -11.05 -9.13 7.88
CA GLN A 75 -11.95 -10.17 7.40
C GLN A 75 -11.99 -11.37 8.35
N VAL A 76 -10.84 -11.78 8.89
CA VAL A 76 -10.77 -12.85 9.90
C VAL A 76 -11.51 -12.44 11.18
N ASN A 77 -11.34 -11.20 11.65
CA ASN A 77 -11.98 -10.72 12.88
C ASN A 77 -13.50 -10.50 12.74
N ARG A 78 -13.94 -9.83 11.67
CA ARG A 78 -15.36 -9.59 11.38
C ARG A 78 -15.59 -9.52 9.87
N PRO A 79 -16.12 -10.59 9.26
CA PRO A 79 -16.39 -10.64 7.84
C PRO A 79 -17.34 -9.53 7.37
N LYS A 80 -16.93 -8.83 6.33
CA LYS A 80 -17.74 -7.80 5.66
C LYS A 80 -17.37 -7.71 4.18
N ARG A 81 -18.32 -7.25 3.37
CA ARG A 81 -18.09 -7.09 1.92
C ARG A 81 -17.03 -6.03 1.62
N ASP A 82 -17.00 -4.93 2.37
CA ASP A 82 -16.02 -3.84 2.23
C ASP A 82 -14.58 -4.34 2.42
N ASN A 83 -14.31 -5.23 3.37
CA ASN A 83 -12.99 -5.83 3.54
C ASN A 83 -12.49 -6.51 2.26
N MET A 84 -13.37 -7.26 1.57
CA MET A 84 -13.03 -7.98 0.35
C MET A 84 -12.90 -7.05 -0.85
N THR A 85 -13.76 -6.02 -0.93
CA THR A 85 -13.64 -4.96 -1.93
C THR A 85 -12.35 -4.17 -1.77
N ASP A 86 -12.01 -3.77 -0.54
CA ASP A 86 -10.78 -3.06 -0.24
C ASP A 86 -9.54 -3.92 -0.50
N LEU A 87 -9.61 -5.23 -0.23
CA LEU A 87 -8.53 -6.16 -0.57
C LEU A 87 -8.27 -6.18 -2.08
N ALA A 88 -9.33 -6.29 -2.89
CA ALA A 88 -9.21 -6.20 -4.35
C ALA A 88 -8.67 -4.83 -4.79
N GLY A 89 -9.10 -3.75 -4.14
CA GLY A 89 -8.59 -2.40 -4.39
C GLY A 89 -7.09 -2.27 -4.10
N TYR A 90 -6.61 -2.82 -2.98
CA TYR A 90 -5.17 -2.80 -2.67
C TYR A 90 -4.34 -3.71 -3.57
N ALA A 91 -4.91 -4.80 -4.10
CA ALA A 91 -4.26 -5.60 -5.14
C ALA A 91 -4.05 -4.76 -6.41
N GLU A 92 -5.06 -4.01 -6.86
CA GLU A 92 -4.94 -3.10 -8.00
C GLU A 92 -3.93 -1.98 -7.73
N CYS A 93 -3.97 -1.33 -6.55
CA CYS A 93 -2.97 -0.32 -6.19
C CYS A 93 -1.55 -0.87 -6.23
N THR A 94 -1.35 -2.13 -5.83
CA THR A 94 -0.04 -2.80 -5.91
C THR A 94 0.40 -2.96 -7.36
N GLN A 95 -0.50 -3.41 -8.24
CA GLN A 95 -0.21 -3.54 -9.67
C GLN A 95 0.16 -2.19 -10.29
N MET A 96 -0.59 -1.13 -9.99
CA MET A 96 -0.29 0.24 -10.43
C MET A 96 1.09 0.71 -9.96
N CYS A 97 1.49 0.39 -8.72
CA CYS A 97 2.83 0.70 -8.21
C CYS A 97 3.93 -0.04 -9.00
N VAL A 98 3.73 -1.32 -9.31
CA VAL A 98 4.68 -2.12 -10.10
C VAL A 98 4.85 -1.55 -11.50
N GLU A 99 3.75 -1.24 -12.18
CA GLU A 99 3.77 -0.65 -13.53
C GLU A 99 4.48 0.70 -13.53
N ARG A 100 4.16 1.55 -12.55
CA ARG A 100 4.79 2.87 -12.42
C ARG A 100 6.29 2.79 -12.14
N ALA A 101 6.72 1.84 -11.32
CA ALA A 101 8.15 1.60 -11.07
C ALA A 101 8.88 1.24 -12.37
N ALA A 102 8.34 0.29 -13.14
CA ALA A 102 8.90 -0.13 -14.42
C ALA A 102 8.93 1.00 -15.45
N GLU A 103 7.90 1.85 -15.49
CA GLU A 103 7.87 3.05 -16.34
C GLU A 103 8.99 4.04 -16.02
N LEU A 104 9.31 4.23 -14.74
CA LEU A 104 10.37 5.14 -14.29
C LEU A 104 11.75 4.55 -14.60
N GLU A 105 11.96 3.28 -14.31
CA GLU A 105 13.21 2.57 -14.66
C GLU A 105 13.51 2.63 -16.16
N ALA A 106 12.49 2.45 -17.00
CA ALA A 106 12.65 2.52 -18.46
C ALA A 106 12.93 3.93 -19.00
N ARG A 107 12.67 4.99 -18.22
CA ARG A 107 13.00 6.38 -18.59
C ARG A 107 14.42 6.77 -18.21
N ASP A 108 14.95 6.16 -17.15
CA ASP A 108 16.25 6.49 -16.58
C ASP A 108 17.40 5.60 -17.12
N GLY A 109 17.08 4.54 -17.86
CA GLY A 109 18.03 3.64 -18.54
C GLY A 109 18.26 3.98 -20.00
#